data_AF-A0A7C6B4Y3-F1
#
_entry.id   AF-A0A7C6B4Y3-F1
#
_cell.length_a   1.000
_cell.length_b   1.000
_cell.length_c   1.000
_cell.angle_alpha   90.00
_cell.angle_beta   90.00
_cell.angle_gamma   90.00
#
_symmetry.space_group_name_H-M   'P 1'
#
loop_
_entity.id
_entity.type
_entity.pdbx_description
1 polymer ?
#
loop_
_entity_poly.entity_id
_entity_poly.type
_entity_poly.pdbx_seq_one_letter_code
_entity_poly.pdbx_strand_id
1 'polypeptide(L)'
;MPTEYDAHPSEQALEQYAMGRLPEDQLAGLEEHLLICPACQDRLAEADAFVQATRQAAHNFLMLPPSRWQLIRARLGRWLESPTPVWAAAAAAVLA
;
A
#
# COMPACT_ATOMS: atom_id res chain seq x y z
N MET A 1 23.39 -28.69 22.60
CA MET A 1 22.87 -28.47 21.24
C MET A 1 22.51 -27.00 21.20
N PRO A 2 23.09 -26.16 20.32
CA PRO A 2 22.76 -24.74 20.32
C PRO A 2 21.32 -24.61 19.82
N THR A 3 20.46 -24.10 20.68
CA THR A 3 19.06 -23.81 20.36
C THR A 3 19.03 -22.63 19.40
N GLU A 4 18.11 -22.65 18.43
CA GLU A 4 17.93 -21.60 17.42
C GLU A 4 17.69 -20.18 18.00
N TYR A 5 17.53 -20.05 19.32
CA TYR A 5 17.39 -18.79 20.07
C TYR A 5 18.65 -17.93 20.20
N ASP A 6 19.86 -18.50 19.98
CA ASP A 6 21.12 -17.75 20.11
C ASP A 6 21.44 -16.88 18.88
N ALA A 7 20.81 -17.16 17.73
CA ALA A 7 21.03 -16.39 16.51
C ALA A 7 20.06 -15.20 16.42
N HIS A 8 20.59 -14.02 16.08
CA HIS A 8 19.75 -12.86 15.83
C HIS A 8 18.81 -13.12 14.64
N PRO A 9 17.51 -12.74 14.74
CA PRO A 9 16.57 -12.87 13.64
C PRO A 9 17.01 -12.05 12.43
N SER A 10 16.67 -12.55 11.25
CA SER A 10 16.88 -11.82 9.99
C SER A 10 16.03 -10.55 9.96
N GLU A 11 16.46 -9.57 9.17
CA GLU A 11 15.70 -8.33 8.95
C GLU A 11 14.31 -8.62 8.38
N GLN A 12 14.23 -9.56 7.43
CA GLN A 12 12.97 -9.99 6.85
C GLN A 12 12.00 -10.59 7.89
N ALA A 13 12.50 -11.28 8.92
CA ALA A 13 11.67 -11.82 9.99
C ALA A 13 11.13 -10.69 10.90
N LEU A 14 11.97 -9.70 11.23
CA LEU A 14 11.57 -8.52 12.00
C LEU A 14 10.52 -7.68 11.24
N GLU A 15 10.69 -7.47 9.94
CA GLU A 15 9.71 -6.79 9.10
C GLU A 15 8.38 -7.54 9.03
N GLN A 16 8.42 -8.88 8.88
CA GLN A 16 7.22 -9.71 8.90
C GLN A 16 6.50 -9.64 10.24
N TYR A 17 7.25 -9.63 11.35
CA TYR A 17 6.70 -9.44 12.69
C TYR A 17 6.04 -8.07 12.84
N ALA A 18 6.74 -6.98 12.50
CA ALA A 18 6.21 -5.61 12.49
C ALA A 18 4.95 -5.45 11.61
N MET A 19 4.88 -6.21 10.51
CA MET A 19 3.72 -6.25 9.63
C MET A 19 2.56 -7.10 10.18
N GLY A 20 2.76 -7.89 11.24
CA GLY A 20 1.79 -8.86 11.76
C GLY A 20 1.60 -10.07 10.84
N ARG A 21 2.66 -10.49 10.15
CA ARG A 21 2.67 -11.56 9.14
C ARG A 21 3.65 -12.68 9.41
N LEU A 22 4.38 -12.64 10.53
CA LEU A 22 5.28 -13.73 10.88
C LEU A 22 4.45 -15.00 11.16
N PRO A 23 4.87 -16.17 10.67
CA PRO A 23 4.19 -17.43 10.97
C PRO A 23 4.12 -17.73 12.48
N GLU A 24 3.01 -18.32 12.91
CA GLU A 24 2.71 -18.60 14.34
C GLU A 24 3.79 -19.44 15.01
N ASP A 25 4.37 -20.41 14.29
CA ASP A 25 5.43 -21.28 14.78
C ASP A 25 6.76 -20.55 15.06
N GLN A 26 6.93 -19.34 14.52
CA GLN A 26 8.10 -18.49 14.72
C GLN A 26 7.86 -17.34 15.70
N LEU A 27 6.60 -17.03 16.04
CA LEU A 27 6.26 -15.91 16.92
C LEU A 27 6.88 -16.07 18.31
N ALA A 28 6.62 -17.19 18.98
CA ALA A 28 7.06 -17.42 20.35
C ALA A 28 8.59 -17.25 20.49
N GLY A 29 9.35 -17.83 19.55
CA GLY A 29 10.81 -17.75 19.62
C GLY A 29 11.37 -16.36 19.35
N LEU A 30 10.76 -15.61 18.45
CA LEU A 30 11.15 -14.23 18.22
C LEU A 30 10.81 -13.36 19.44
N GLU A 31 9.63 -13.51 20.03
CA GLU A 31 9.19 -12.74 21.20
C GLU A 31 10.06 -13.01 22.42
N GLU A 32 10.38 -14.28 22.69
CA GLU A 32 11.31 -14.66 23.74
C GLU A 32 12.69 -14.03 23.55
N HIS A 33 13.21 -14.02 22.32
CA HIS A 33 14.48 -13.34 22.02
C HIS A 33 14.38 -11.81 22.22
N LEU A 34 13.28 -11.20 21.79
CA LEU A 34 13.03 -9.77 21.95
C LEU A 34 12.93 -9.36 23.42
N LEU A 35 12.49 -10.23 24.33
CA LEU A 35 12.45 -9.93 25.77
C LEU A 35 13.84 -9.68 26.37
N ILE A 36 14.89 -10.27 25.79
CA ILE A 36 16.25 -10.27 26.39
C ILE A 36 17.32 -9.59 25.55
N CYS A 37 17.07 -9.30 24.26
CA CYS A 37 18.06 -8.78 23.33
C CYS A 37 17.78 -7.32 22.90
N PRO A 38 18.41 -6.31 23.52
CA PRO A 38 18.21 -4.90 23.17
C PRO A 38 18.52 -4.58 21.72
N ALA A 39 19.55 -5.19 21.13
CA ALA A 39 19.91 -4.97 19.73
C ALA A 39 18.78 -5.36 18.77
N CYS A 40 18.02 -6.42 19.10
CA CYS A 40 16.87 -6.83 18.29
C CYS A 40 15.62 -6.00 18.58
N GLN A 41 15.47 -5.45 19.79
CA GLN A 41 14.45 -4.45 20.10
C GLN A 41 14.67 -3.17 19.29
N ASP A 42 15.91 -2.67 19.22
CA ASP A 42 16.26 -1.48 18.43
C ASP A 42 15.98 -1.69 16.94
N ARG A 43 16.43 -2.83 16.40
CA ARG A 43 16.16 -3.21 14.99
C ARG A 43 14.66 -3.36 14.71
N LEU A 44 13.89 -3.90 15.66
CA LEU A 44 12.44 -4.00 15.52
C LEU A 44 11.80 -2.60 15.50
N ALA A 45 12.24 -1.68 16.37
CA ALA A 45 11.74 -0.31 16.39
C ALA A 45 11.98 0.42 15.06
N GLU A 46 13.13 0.18 14.42
CA GLU A 46 13.43 0.68 13.07
C GLU A 46 12.48 0.08 12.01
N ALA A 47 12.27 -1.24 12.05
CA ALA A 47 11.34 -1.92 11.13
C ALA A 47 9.89 -1.43 11.31
N ASP A 48 9.44 -1.26 12.55
CA ASP A 48 8.12 -0.70 12.87
C ASP A 48 7.97 0.72 12.30
N ALA A 49 8.96 1.58 12.51
CA ALA A 49 8.95 2.95 11.96
C ALA A 49 8.82 2.94 10.42
N PHE A 50 9.56 2.05 9.75
CA PHE A 50 9.47 1.88 8.29
C PHE A 50 8.10 1.39 7.83
N VAL A 51 7.54 0.37 8.50
CA VAL A 51 6.21 -0.18 8.18
C VAL A 51 5.13 0.88 8.37
N GLN A 52 5.19 1.68 9.45
CA GLN A 52 4.24 2.75 9.69
C GLN A 52 4.32 3.86 8.64
N ALA A 53 5.54 4.29 8.28
CA ALA A 53 5.74 5.29 7.22
C ALA A 53 5.17 4.80 5.87
N THR A 54 5.39 3.52 5.54
CA THR A 54 4.89 2.89 4.32
C THR A 54 3.36 2.81 4.32
N ARG A 55 2.75 2.38 5.44
CA ARG A 55 1.29 2.36 5.60
C ARG A 55 0.69 3.76 5.44
N GLN A 56 1.31 4.78 6.03
CA GLN A 56 0.86 6.17 5.88
C GLN A 56 0.97 6.65 4.43
N ALA A 57 2.08 6.36 3.75
CA ALA A 57 2.26 6.73 2.35
C ALA A 57 1.22 6.04 1.44
N ALA A 58 0.95 4.76 1.66
CA ALA A 58 -0.07 4.01 0.93
C ALA A 58 -1.47 4.56 1.20
N HIS A 59 -1.81 4.83 2.46
CA HIS A 59 -3.08 5.46 2.84
C HIS A 59 -3.25 6.82 2.16
N ASN A 60 -2.23 7.68 2.22
CA ASN A 60 -2.23 8.97 1.54
C ASN A 60 -2.50 8.77 0.06
N PHE A 61 -1.74 7.88 -0.60
CA PHE A 61 -1.87 7.60 -2.03
C PHE A 61 -3.30 7.19 -2.42
N LEU A 62 -3.96 6.34 -1.64
CA LEU A 62 -5.34 5.91 -1.88
C LEU A 62 -6.36 7.05 -1.71
N MET A 63 -6.04 8.05 -0.88
CA MET A 63 -6.90 9.21 -0.62
C MET A 63 -6.67 10.40 -1.56
N LEU A 64 -5.68 10.32 -2.46
CA LEU A 64 -5.44 11.35 -3.47
C LEU A 64 -6.67 11.45 -4.39
N PRO A 65 -7.37 12.60 -4.44
CA PRO A 65 -8.46 12.77 -5.37
C PRO A 65 -7.93 12.67 -6.80
N PRO A 66 -8.74 12.19 -7.77
CA PRO A 66 -8.33 12.17 -9.16
C PRO A 66 -7.93 13.58 -9.59
N SER A 67 -6.80 13.66 -10.29
CA SER A 67 -6.31 14.92 -10.85
C SER A 67 -7.38 15.57 -11.73
N ARG A 68 -7.34 16.90 -11.84
CA ARG A 68 -8.25 17.67 -12.70
C ARG A 68 -8.26 17.14 -14.15
N TRP A 69 -7.11 16.70 -14.66
CA TRP A 69 -6.99 16.06 -15.97
C TRP A 69 -7.71 14.72 -16.07
N GLN A 70 -7.62 13.86 -15.05
CA GLN A 70 -8.37 12.60 -15.02
C GLN A 70 -9.87 12.87 -15.01
N LEU A 71 -10.35 13.89 -14.30
CA LEU A 71 -11.76 14.30 -14.33
C LEU A 71 -12.17 14.85 -15.71
N ILE A 72 -11.36 15.73 -16.31
CA ILE A 72 -11.62 16.28 -17.65
C ILE A 72 -11.64 15.15 -18.68
N ARG A 73 -10.66 14.24 -18.67
CA ARG A 73 -10.60 13.08 -19.56
C ARG A 73 -11.80 12.15 -19.36
N ALA A 74 -12.21 11.87 -18.12
CA ALA A 74 -13.39 11.05 -17.84
C ALA A 74 -14.70 11.70 -18.30
N ARG A 75 -14.77 13.04 -18.33
CA ARG A 75 -15.91 13.78 -18.87
C ARG A 75 -15.91 13.79 -20.40
N LEU A 76 -14.76 13.99 -21.03
CA LEU A 76 -14.60 13.97 -22.48
C LEU A 76 -14.77 12.56 -23.08
N GLY A 77 -14.27 11.52 -22.40
CA GLY A 77 -14.45 10.12 -22.81
C GLY A 77 -15.93 9.72 -22.84
N ARG A 78 -16.71 10.15 -21.85
CA ARG A 78 -18.17 9.95 -21.84
C ARG A 78 -18.91 10.64 -22.98
N TRP A 79 -18.36 11.74 -23.51
CA TRP A 79 -18.90 12.37 -24.72
C TRP A 79 -18.65 11.51 -25.96
N LEU A 80 -17.46 10.89 -26.06
CA LEU A 80 -17.09 10.02 -27.18
C LEU A 80 -17.87 8.69 -27.16
N GLU A 81 -18.20 8.19 -25.97
CA GLU A 81 -18.97 6.96 -25.76
C GLU A 81 -20.49 7.18 -25.82
N SER A 82 -20.96 8.42 -26.05
CA SER A 82 -22.38 8.68 -26.23
C SER A 82 -22.82 8.24 -27.65
N PRO A 83 -23.87 7.40 -27.78
CA PRO A 83 -24.19 6.75 -29.04
C PRO A 83 -24.74 7.67 -30.15
N THR A 84 -25.03 8.95 -29.86
CA THR A 84 -25.38 9.94 -30.89
C THR A 84 -24.85 11.33 -30.50
N PRO A 85 -23.90 11.93 -31.25
CA PRO A 85 -23.57 13.32 -31.01
C PRO A 85 -24.79 14.16 -31.41
N VAL A 86 -25.39 14.87 -30.45
CA VAL A 86 -26.51 15.81 -30.69
C VAL A 86 -26.17 16.83 -31.80
N TRP A 87 -24.89 17.08 -32.05
CA TRP A 87 -24.41 17.91 -33.16
C TRP A 87 -24.70 17.33 -34.55
N ALA A 88 -24.86 16.02 -34.71
CA ALA A 88 -25.33 15.41 -35.95
C ALA A 88 -26.81 15.74 -36.23
N ALA A 89 -27.65 15.81 -35.20
CA ALA A 89 -29.03 16.28 -35.34
C ALA A 89 -29.09 17.80 -35.59
N ALA A 90 -28.23 18.59 -34.95
CA ALA A 90 -28.15 20.03 -35.16
C ALA A 90 -27.61 20.39 -36.57
N ALA A 91 -26.61 19.67 -37.08
CA ALA A 91 -26.07 19.89 -38.43
C ALA A 91 -27.09 19.53 -39.53
N ALA A 92 -27.92 18.52 -39.31
CA ALA A 92 -29.00 18.16 -40.24
C ALA A 92 -30.10 19.24 -40.33
N ALA A 93 -30.36 19.98 -39.24
CA ALA A 93 -31.40 21.01 -39.19
C ALA A 93 -30.99 22.36 -39.81
N VAL A 94 -29.69 22.63 -40.00
CA VAL A 94 -29.20 23.88 -40.63
C VAL A 94 -29.13 23.76 -42.16
N LEU A 95 -29.21 22.55 -42.70
CA LEU A 95 -29.15 22.26 -44.13
C LEU A 95 -30.51 21.87 -44.76
N ALA A 96 -31.60 21.91 -43.99
CA ALA A 96 -32.97 21.64 -44.44
C ALA A 96 -33.77 22.95 -44.50
#